data_AF-W6MH22-F1
#
_entry.id   AF-W6MH22-F1
#
_cell.length_a   1.000
_cell.length_b   1.000
_cell.length_c   1.000
_cell.angle_alpha   90.00
_cell.angle_beta   90.00
_cell.angle_gamma   90.00
#
_symmetry.space_group_name_H-M   'P 1'
#
loop_
_entity.id
_entity.type
_entity.pdbx_description
1 polymer ?
#
loop_
_entity_poly.entity_id
_entity_poly.type
_entity_poly.pdbx_seq_one_letter_code
_entity_poly.pdbx_strand_id
1 'polypeptide(L)' 'MSRFLQKSVPLILFAGVGVYTGVKFFEPLVINQLEKDGNLRTDIPVPQYDSDGNRIFSGISAADVETCLSEQVKDENARW' A
#
# COMPACT_ATOMS: atom_id res chain seq x y z
N MET A 1 13.43 23.09 24.73
CA MET A 1 12.59 22.00 24.18
C MET A 1 11.18 22.13 24.75
N SER A 2 10.15 22.28 23.91
CA SER A 2 8.76 22.52 24.34
C SER A 2 8.17 21.31 25.10
N ARG A 3 7.82 21.48 26.38
CA ARG A 3 7.19 20.44 27.24
C ARG A 3 5.85 19.91 26.69
N PHE A 4 5.25 20.60 25.73
CA PHE A 4 4.02 20.19 25.05
C PHE A 4 4.25 19.12 23.98
N LEU A 5 5.42 19.09 23.35
CA LEU A 5 5.77 18.05 22.37
C LEU A 5 5.94 16.68 23.06
N GLN A 6 6.49 16.64 24.27
CA GLN A 6 6.75 15.37 24.96
C GLN A 6 5.47 14.64 25.39
N LYS A 7 4.37 15.35 25.64
CA LYS A 7 3.09 14.76 26.08
C LYS A 7 2.25 14.20 24.94
N SER A 8 2.44 14.67 23.71
CA SER A 8 1.66 14.27 22.53
C SER A 8 2.25 13.08 21.77
N VAL A 9 3.57 12.86 21.86
CA VAL A 9 4.26 11.69 21.27
C VAL A 9 3.63 10.34 21.66
N PRO A 10 3.37 10.01 22.95
CA PRO A 10 2.79 8.72 23.30
C PRO A 10 1.38 8.54 22.74
N LEU A 11 0.56 9.61 22.70
CA LEU A 11 -0.79 9.55 22.15
C LEU A 11 -0.78 9.19 20.66
N ILE A 12 0.12 9.81 19.89
CA ILE A 12 0.30 9.51 18.46
C ILE A 12 0.79 8.07 18.28
N LEU A 13 1.71 7.61 19.14
CA LEU A 13 2.23 6.24 19.08
C LEU A 13 1.12 5.20 19.35
N PHE A 14 0.34 5.39 20.42
CA PHE A 14 -0.77 4.49 20.75
C PHE A 14 -1.87 4.52 19.69
N ALA A 15 -2.22 5.70 19.16
CA ALA A 15 -3.18 5.82 18.08
C ALA A 15 -2.70 5.13 16.80
N GLY A 16 -1.45 5.36 16.40
CA GLY A 16 -0.85 4.74 15.22
C GLY A 16 -0.73 3.22 15.33
N VAL A 17 -0.22 2.73 16.46
CA VAL A 17 -0.12 1.28 16.72
C VAL A 17 -1.50 0.64 16.81
N GLY A 18 -2.47 1.30 17.44
CA GLY A 18 -3.85 0.81 17.55
C GLY A 18 -4.54 0.70 16.18
N VAL A 19 -4.40 1.72 15.33
CA VAL A 19 -4.94 1.68 13.96
C VAL A 19 -4.25 0.61 13.12
N TYR A 20 -2.91 0.54 13.16
CA TYR A 20 -2.14 -0.45 12.41
C TYR A 20 -2.51 -1.89 12.79
N THR A 21 -2.56 -2.19 14.09
CA THR A 21 -2.92 -3.52 14.58
C THR A 21 -4.40 -3.84 14.32
N GLY A 22 -5.29 -2.87 14.47
CA GLY A 22 -6.71 -3.00 14.12
C GLY A 22 -6.90 -3.39 12.65
N VAL A 23 -6.32 -2.64 11.71
CA VAL A 23 -6.42 -2.94 10.28
C VAL A 23 -5.90 -4.34 9.98
N LYS A 24 -4.71 -4.71 10.48
CA LYS A 24 -4.13 -6.05 10.26
C LYS A 24 -4.93 -7.19 10.89
N PHE A 25 -5.67 -6.93 11.96
CA PHE A 25 -6.53 -7.93 12.59
C PHE A 25 -7.87 -8.08 11.86
N PHE A 26 -8.51 -6.97 11.48
CA PHE A 26 -9.83 -6.99 10.86
C PHE A 26 -9.79 -7.35 9.38
N GLU A 27 -8.72 -7.02 8.65
CA GLU A 27 -8.53 -7.36 7.24
C GLU A 27 -8.80 -8.85 6.93
N PRO A 28 -8.10 -9.83 7.56
CA PRO A 28 -8.37 -11.25 7.28
C PRO A 28 -9.77 -11.68 7.71
N LEU A 29 -10.33 -11.10 8.77
CA LEU A 29 -11.66 -11.46 9.26
C LEU A 29 -12.76 -11.01 8.28
N VAL A 30 -12.67 -9.79 7.77
CA VAL A 30 -13.64 -9.24 6.82
C VAL A 30 -13.54 -9.96 5.47
N ILE A 31 -12.33 -10.19 4.97
CA ILE A 31 -12.12 -10.90 3.69
C ILE A 31 -12.68 -12.32 3.76
N ASN A 32 -12.36 -13.07 4.81
CA ASN A 32 -12.85 -14.45 4.98
C ASN A 32 -14.39 -14.53 5.04
N GLN A 33 -15.06 -13.52 5.61
CA GLN A 33 -16.52 -13.49 5.67
C GLN A 33 -17.12 -13.12 4.31
N LEU A 34 -16.58 -12.12 3.62
CA LEU A 34 -17.00 -11.75 2.28
C LEU A 34 -16.84 -12.91 1.27
N GLU A 35 -15.76 -13.69 1.42
CA GLU A 35 -15.51 -14.89 0.62
C GLU A 35 -16.56 -15.97 0.88
N LYS A 36 -16.84 -16.28 2.15
CA LYS A 36 -17.87 -17.27 2.54
C LYS A 36 -19.27 -16.87 2.11
N ASP A 37 -19.58 -15.58 2.17
CA ASP A 37 -20.88 -15.04 1.80
C ASP A 37 -21.06 -14.95 0.27
N GLY A 38 -20.03 -15.29 -0.53
CA GLY A 38 -20.06 -15.20 -1.98
C GLY A 38 -20.18 -13.78 -2.52
N ASN A 39 -20.02 -12.78 -1.65
CA ASN A 39 -20.07 -11.35 -1.99
C ASN A 39 -18.70 -10.79 -2.38
N LEU A 40 -17.63 -11.57 -2.23
CA LEU A 40 -16.33 -11.23 -2.76
C LEU A 40 -16.37 -11.39 -4.29
N ARG A 41 -16.28 -10.27 -5.00
CA ARG A 41 -16.11 -10.27 -6.46
C ARG A 41 -14.79 -10.95 -6.82
N THR A 42 -14.87 -12.23 -7.21
CA THR A 42 -13.73 -13.04 -7.67
C THR A 42 -13.37 -12.80 -9.13
N ASP A 43 -14.22 -12.06 -9.84
CA ASP A 43 -14.04 -11.68 -11.25
C ASP A 43 -13.00 -10.57 -11.45
N ILE A 44 -12.65 -9.84 -10.38
CA ILE A 44 -11.62 -8.80 -10.42
C ILE A 44 -10.41 -9.29 -9.61
N PRO A 45 -9.21 -9.37 -10.21
CA PRO A 45 -8.01 -9.74 -9.48
C PRO A 45 -7.73 -8.70 -8.39
N VAL A 46 -7.52 -9.17 -7.15
CA VAL A 46 -7.13 -8.32 -6.04
C VAL A 46 -5.75 -7.73 -6.33
N PRO A 47 -5.57 -6.39 -6.27
CA PRO A 47 -4.27 -5.77 -6.47
C PRO A 47 -3.31 -6.26 -5.38
N GLN A 48 -2.18 -6.83 -5.80
CA GLN A 48 -1.11 -7.24 -4.89
C GLN A 48 -0.26 -6.02 -4.54
N TYR A 49 0.19 -5.94 -3.30
CA TYR A 49 1.04 -4.86 -2.82
C TYR A 49 2.36 -5.44 -2.29
N ASP A 50 3.46 -4.74 -2.56
CA ASP A 50 4.76 -5.08 -2.00
C ASP A 50 4.87 -4.64 -0.52
N SER A 51 6.02 -4.91 0.08
CA SER A 51 6.29 -4.59 1.50
C SER A 51 6.31 -3.08 1.77
N ASP A 52 6.46 -2.28 0.71
CA ASP A 52 6.56 -0.83 0.73
C ASP A 52 5.20 -0.16 0.41
N GLY A 53 4.15 -0.96 0.15
CA GLY A 53 2.81 -0.48 -0.14
C GLY A 53 2.58 -0.05 -1.59
N ASN A 54 3.51 -0.39 -2.49
CA ASN A 54 3.33 -0.15 -3.92
C ASN A 54 2.54 -1.28 -4.57
N ARG A 55 1.71 -0.93 -5.56
CA ARG A 55 0.95 -1.91 -6.34
C ARG A 55 1.89 -2.71 -7.24
N ILE A 56 1.85 -4.03 -7.10
CA ILE A 56 2.50 -4.97 -7.99
C ILE A 56 1.54 -5.21 -9.16
N PHE A 57 1.82 -4.62 -10.32
CA PHE A 57 1.13 -4.95 -11.56
C PHE A 57 1.84 -6.14 -12.19
N SER A 58 1.20 -7.32 -12.16
CA SER A 58 1.62 -8.51 -12.94
C SER A 58 3.15 -8.76 -13.00
N GLY A 59 3.80 -8.86 -11.85
CA GLY A 59 5.23 -9.19 -11.77
C GLY A 59 6.21 -8.04 -12.03
N ILE A 60 5.72 -6.80 -12.19
CA ILE A 60 6.54 -5.60 -12.38
C ILE A 60 6.21 -4.62 -11.24
N SER A 61 7.23 -4.19 -10.49
CA SER A 61 7.04 -3.24 -9.39
C SER A 61 6.82 -1.83 -9.96
N ALA A 62 6.13 -0.96 -9.23
CA ALA A 62 5.92 0.42 -9.65
C ALA A 62 7.24 1.18 -9.90
N ALA A 63 8.32 0.80 -9.21
CA ALA A 63 9.66 1.33 -9.42
C ALA A 63 10.27 0.93 -10.78
N ASP A 64 9.94 -0.28 -11.26
CA ASP A 64 10.39 -0.76 -12.57
C ASP A 64 9.66 0.00 -13.69
N VAL A 65 8.37 0.31 -13.51
CA VAL A 65 7.58 1.11 -14.45
C VAL A 65 8.15 2.53 -14.60
N GLU A 66 8.52 3.17 -13.48
CA GLU A 66 9.14 4.51 -13.50
C GLU A 66 10.50 4.50 -14.21
N THR A 67 11.30 3.45 -13.98
CA THR A 67 12.59 3.28 -14.64
C THR A 67 12.42 3.11 -16.15
N CYS A 68 11.51 2.24 -16.61
CA CYS A 68 11.24 2.05 -18.04
C CYS A 68 10.67 3.32 -18.72
N LEU A 69 9.84 4.09 -18.03
CA LEU A 69 9.32 5.36 -18.54
C LEU A 69 10.44 6.40 -18.69
N SER A 70 11.36 6.47 -17.72
CA SER A 70 12.50 7.38 -17.78
C SER A 70 13.44 7.04 -18.94
N GLU A 71 13.56 5.76 -19.29
CA GLU A 71 14.35 5.29 -20.43
C GLU A 71 13.66 5.63 -21.76
N GLN A 72 12.37 5.35 -21.93
CA GLN A 72 11.64 5.70 -23.15
C GLN A 72 11.64 7.19 -23.47
N VAL A 73 11.51 8.06 -22.47
CA VAL A 73 11.53 9.52 -22.66
C VAL A 73 12.92 9.99 -23.14
N LYS A 74 13.99 9.34 -22.68
CA LYS A 74 15.36 9.63 -23.11
C LYS A 74 15.57 9.27 -24.57
N ASP A 75 15.03 8.14 -24.98
CA ASP A 75 15.16 7.58 -26.33
C ASP A 75 14.37 8.38 -27.37
N GLU A 76 13.23 8.96 -26.96
CA GLU A 76 12.42 9.84 -27.78
C GLU A 76 13.11 11.20 -27.96
N ASN A 77 13.66 11.77 -26.89
CA ASN A 77 14.34 13.06 -26.94
C ASN A 77 15.72 13.02 -27.64
N ALA A 78 16.32 11.84 -27.79
CA ALA A 78 17.53 11.61 -28.59
C ALA A 78 17.25 11.39 -30.09
N ARG A 79 15.97 11.34 -30.49
CA ARG A 79 15.53 11.06 -31.88
C ARG A 79 15.22 12.33 -32.68
N TRP A 80 15.30 13.51 -32.05
CA TRP A 80 15.25 14.85 -32.66
C TRP A 80 16.54 15.60 -32.38
#